data_AF-A0A0B6YGQ4-F1
#
_entry.id   AF-A0A0B6YGQ4-F1
#
_cell.length_a   1.000
_cell.length_b   1.000
_cell.length_c   1.000
_cell.angle_alpha   90.00
_cell.angle_beta   90.00
_cell.angle_gamma   90.00
#
_symmetry.space_group_name_H-M   'P 1'
#
loop_
_entity.id
_entity.type
_entity.pdbx_description
1 polymer ?
#
loop_
_entity_poly.entity_id
_entity_poly.type
_entity_poly.pdbx_seq_one_letter_code
_entity_poly.pdbx_strand_id
1 'polypeptide(L)'
;SEHVCDDIKCLNGGSCTARSADQHVCLCPLGFHGDTCLKDSPVHIPHFTAHSYLEFPGLERSVLSYTEIEIVFKPTSQDGTLFYNGFSKTRGGDFI
;
A
#
# COMPACT_ATOMS: atom_id res chain seq x y z
N SER A 1 2.73 -24.67 -1.87
CA SER A 1 4.20 -24.73 -1.96
C SER A 1 4.71 -23.38 -1.52
N GLU A 2 5.13 -23.25 -0.26
CA GLU A 2 5.55 -21.98 0.35
C GLU A 2 7.08 -21.79 0.36
N HIS A 3 7.84 -22.81 -0.07
CA HIS A 3 9.31 -22.81 -0.02
C HIS A 3 9.99 -21.81 -0.95
N VAL A 4 9.31 -21.32 -1.99
CA VAL A 4 9.91 -20.39 -2.96
C VAL A 4 10.36 -19.07 -2.31
N CYS A 5 9.84 -18.72 -1.13
CA CYS A 5 10.25 -17.53 -0.39
C CYS A 5 11.32 -17.77 0.67
N ASP A 6 11.70 -19.03 0.96
CA ASP A 6 12.64 -19.35 2.06
C ASP A 6 14.02 -18.71 1.83
N ASP A 7 14.47 -18.66 0.56
CA ASP A 7 15.78 -18.13 0.17
C ASP A 7 15.72 -16.73 -0.48
N ILE A 8 14.53 -16.15 -0.64
CA ILE A 8 14.34 -14.87 -1.33
C ILE A 8 14.42 -13.72 -0.33
N LYS A 9 15.34 -12.78 -0.59
CA LYS A 9 15.50 -11.56 0.20
C LYS A 9 14.90 -10.36 -0.53
N CYS A 10 13.75 -9.91 -0.05
CA CYS A 10 13.21 -8.58 -0.36
C CYS A 10 13.85 -7.55 0.57
N LEU A 11 14.34 -6.44 0.02
CA LEU A 11 15.04 -5.38 0.76
C LEU A 11 14.08 -4.27 1.18
N ASN A 12 14.59 -3.32 1.97
CA ASN A 12 13.89 -2.10 2.38
C ASN A 12 12.51 -2.33 3.03
N GLY A 13 12.37 -3.44 3.77
CA GLY A 13 11.13 -3.82 4.43
C GLY A 13 10.10 -4.52 3.53
N GLY A 14 10.48 -4.91 2.30
CA GLY A 14 9.62 -5.70 1.42
C GLY A 14 9.33 -7.11 1.93
N SER A 15 8.18 -7.65 1.53
CA SER A 15 7.72 -8.99 1.90
C SER A 15 7.66 -9.92 0.68
N CYS A 16 8.11 -11.17 0.83
CA CYS A 16 8.02 -12.17 -0.25
C CYS A 16 6.66 -12.84 -0.24
N THR A 17 6.09 -13.10 -1.43
CA THR A 17 4.87 -13.88 -1.59
C THR A 17 5.02 -14.87 -2.75
N ALA A 18 4.63 -16.13 -2.52
CA ALA A 18 4.59 -17.17 -3.54
C ALA A 18 3.40 -16.95 -4.49
N ARG A 19 3.64 -16.84 -5.80
CA ARG A 19 2.59 -16.84 -6.84
C ARG A 19 2.27 -18.25 -7.34
N SER A 20 3.26 -19.13 -7.34
CA SER A 20 3.13 -20.55 -7.67
C SER A 20 4.21 -21.34 -6.94
N ALA A 21 4.37 -22.63 -7.26
CA ALA A 21 5.41 -23.45 -6.64
C ALA A 21 6.84 -22.93 -6.91
N ASP A 22 7.07 -22.30 -8.06
CA ASP A 22 8.39 -21.86 -8.51
C ASP A 22 8.47 -20.35 -8.78
N GLN A 23 7.38 -19.61 -8.57
CA GLN A 23 7.34 -18.16 -8.78
C GLN A 23 7.06 -17.42 -7.48
N HIS A 24 7.85 -16.38 -7.24
CA HIS A 24 7.66 -15.44 -6.14
C HIS A 24 7.50 -14.01 -6.66
N VAL A 25 7.06 -13.13 -5.78
CA VAL A 25 7.09 -11.68 -5.98
C VAL A 25 7.46 -11.00 -4.67
N CYS A 26 8.30 -9.97 -4.73
CA CYS A 26 8.49 -9.07 -3.60
C CYS A 26 7.41 -7.97 -3.63
N LEU A 27 6.65 -7.88 -2.54
CA LEU A 27 5.75 -6.76 -2.26
C LEU A 27 6.59 -5.63 -1.65
N CYS A 28 6.88 -4.62 -2.47
CA CYS A 28 7.72 -3.50 -2.05
C CYS A 28 6.93 -2.41 -1.32
N PRO A 29 7.46 -1.85 -0.22
CA PRO A 29 6.86 -0.70 0.44
C PRO A 29 6.88 0.53 -0.48
N LEU A 30 6.03 1.51 -0.16
CA LEU A 30 5.94 2.75 -0.92
C LEU A 30 7.32 3.42 -1.00
N GLY A 31 7.71 3.84 -2.20
CA GLY A 31 9.01 4.45 -2.45
C GLY A 31 10.12 3.48 -2.85
N PHE A 32 9.87 2.17 -2.82
CA PHE A 32 10.82 1.15 -3.29
C PHE A 32 10.22 0.30 -4.42
N HIS A 33 11.08 -0.21 -5.29
CA HIS A 33 10.67 -1.02 -6.43
C HIS A 33 11.78 -1.93 -6.98
N GLY A 34 11.43 -2.69 -8.02
CA GLY A 34 12.28 -3.74 -8.60
C GLY A 34 12.08 -5.09 -7.92
N ASP A 35 12.65 -6.13 -8.51
CA ASP A 35 12.38 -7.53 -8.14
C ASP A 35 12.70 -7.84 -6.67
N THR A 36 13.64 -7.12 -6.07
CA THR A 36 14.06 -7.26 -4.66
C THR A 36 13.83 -5.99 -3.83
N CYS A 37 13.07 -5.02 -4.33
CA CYS A 37 12.83 -3.73 -3.66
C CYS A 37 14.10 -2.91 -3.38
N LEU A 38 15.21 -3.18 -4.08
CA LEU A 38 16.49 -2.48 -3.89
C LEU A 38 16.43 -1.02 -4.34
N LYS A 39 15.67 -0.73 -5.40
CA LYS A 39 15.66 0.59 -6.04
C LYS A 39 14.72 1.50 -5.29
N ASP A 40 15.18 2.68 -4.93
CA ASP A 40 14.35 3.75 -4.39
C ASP A 40 13.85 4.65 -5.52
N SER A 41 12.58 5.04 -5.42
CA SER A 41 11.96 6.04 -6.27
C SER A 41 11.01 6.85 -5.38
N PRO A 42 11.42 8.04 -4.91
CA PRO A 42 10.56 8.88 -4.09
C PRO A 42 9.23 9.15 -4.81
N VAL A 43 8.14 8.91 -4.09
CA VAL A 43 6.79 9.10 -4.63
C VAL A 43 6.44 10.58 -4.57
N HIS A 44 6.48 11.24 -5.73
CA HIS A 44 6.11 12.66 -5.83
C HIS A 44 4.62 12.85 -6.14
N ILE A 45 4.12 12.15 -7.16
CA ILE A 45 2.72 12.22 -7.60
C ILE A 45 2.28 10.78 -7.93
N PRO A 46 1.53 10.11 -7.03
CA PRO A 46 1.07 8.75 -7.28
C PRO A 46 0.06 8.73 -8.43
N HIS A 47 0.21 7.76 -9.34
CA HIS A 47 -0.75 7.49 -10.39
C HIS A 47 -1.55 6.23 -10.04
N PHE A 48 -2.87 6.37 -9.94
CA PHE A 48 -3.76 5.28 -9.58
C PHE A 48 -4.48 4.73 -10.80
N THR A 49 -4.63 3.40 -10.80
CA THR A 49 -5.48 2.64 -11.72
C THR A 49 -6.65 2.03 -10.93
N ALA A 50 -7.58 1.38 -11.61
CA ALA A 50 -8.73 0.71 -10.98
C ALA A 50 -8.36 -0.37 -9.93
N HIS A 51 -7.09 -0.79 -9.86
CA HIS A 51 -6.62 -1.86 -8.99
C HIS A 51 -5.48 -1.43 -8.04
N SER A 52 -5.37 -0.14 -7.73
CA SER A 52 -4.31 0.38 -6.86
C SER A 52 -4.86 1.42 -5.89
N TYR A 53 -4.36 1.40 -4.65
CA TYR A 53 -4.70 2.36 -3.61
C TYR A 53 -3.46 2.66 -2.75
N LEU A 54 -3.51 3.75 -1.99
CA LEU A 54 -2.62 3.98 -0.85
C LEU A 54 -3.41 3.77 0.43
N GLU A 55 -2.78 3.12 1.41
CA GLU A 55 -3.34 2.90 2.73
C GLU A 55 -2.40 3.54 3.74
N PHE A 56 -2.97 4.33 4.64
CA PHE A 56 -2.24 5.00 5.70
C PHE A 56 -2.51 4.30 7.03
N PRO A 57 -1.51 4.26 7.93
CA PRO A 57 -1.76 3.82 9.30
C PRO A 57 -2.86 4.67 9.92
N GLY A 58 -3.75 4.03 10.68
CA GLY A 58 -4.80 4.76 11.36
C GLY A 58 -4.26 5.73 12.42
N LEU A 59 -5.01 6.80 12.70
CA LEU A 59 -4.66 7.92 13.59
C LEU A 59 -4.53 7.56 15.10
N GLU A 60 -4.71 6.29 15.47
CA GLU A 60 -4.60 5.76 16.84
C GLU A 60 -5.39 6.54 17.91
N ARG A 61 -5.05 6.41 19.20
CA ARG A 61 -5.83 6.99 20.33
C ARG A 61 -5.58 8.50 20.54
N SER A 62 -4.89 9.17 19.63
CA SER A 62 -4.27 10.48 19.86
C SER A 62 -4.97 11.64 19.13
N VAL A 63 -6.20 11.44 18.64
CA VAL A 63 -6.83 12.36 17.68
C VAL A 63 -7.68 13.43 18.37
N LEU A 64 -7.55 14.68 17.89
CA LEU A 64 -8.50 15.77 18.13
C LEU A 64 -9.88 15.40 17.56
N SER A 65 -10.96 16.03 18.04
CA SER A 65 -12.35 15.69 17.68
C SER A 65 -12.76 16.00 16.23
N TYR A 66 -11.85 16.40 15.35
CA TYR A 66 -12.13 16.75 13.96
C TYR A 66 -10.98 16.34 13.04
N THR A 67 -11.34 15.98 11.80
CA THR A 67 -10.38 15.63 10.75
C THR A 67 -10.64 16.49 9.53
N GLU A 68 -9.57 17.08 8.98
CA GLU A 68 -9.59 17.91 7.77
C GLU A 68 -8.69 17.27 6.72
N ILE A 69 -9.19 17.17 5.48
CA ILE A 69 -8.49 16.54 4.36
C ILE A 69 -8.50 17.52 3.19
N GLU A 70 -7.31 17.87 2.70
CA GLU A 70 -7.11 18.64 1.47
C GLU A 70 -6.38 17.78 0.45
N ILE A 71 -6.97 17.61 -0.75
CA ILE A 71 -6.40 16.78 -1.82
C ILE A 71 -6.49 17.52 -3.15
N VAL A 72 -5.41 17.49 -3.93
CA VAL A 72 -5.37 17.91 -5.33
C VAL A 72 -5.23 16.66 -6.20
N PHE A 73 -6.14 16.47 -7.15
CA PHE A 73 -6.13 15.33 -8.06
C PHE A 73 -6.24 15.76 -9.52
N LYS A 74 -5.69 14.92 -10.42
CA LYS A 74 -5.80 15.06 -11.87
C LYS A 74 -6.55 13.85 -12.42
N PRO A 75 -7.88 13.92 -12.61
CA PRO A 75 -8.67 12.77 -13.02
C PRO A 75 -8.35 12.38 -14.47
N THR A 76 -8.23 11.07 -14.71
CA THR A 76 -8.08 10.48 -16.05
C THR A 76 -9.34 9.72 -16.50
N SER A 77 -10.31 9.54 -15.59
CA SER A 77 -11.62 8.92 -15.78
C SER A 77 -12.70 9.83 -15.19
N GLN A 78 -13.95 9.66 -15.64
CA GLN A 78 -15.10 10.39 -15.09
C GLN A 78 -15.48 9.88 -13.69
N ASP A 79 -15.36 8.57 -13.46
CA ASP A 79 -15.74 7.92 -12.21
C ASP A 79 -14.54 7.26 -11.53
N GLY A 80 -14.50 7.34 -10.19
CA GLY A 80 -13.49 6.70 -9.35
C GLY A 80 -13.62 7.05 -7.86
N THR A 81 -13.08 6.21 -6.98
CA THR A 81 -13.02 6.46 -5.54
C THR A 81 -11.81 7.31 -5.19
N LEU A 82 -12.01 8.46 -4.54
CA LEU A 82 -10.92 9.31 -4.04
C LEU A 82 -10.48 8.93 -2.63
N PHE A 83 -11.44 8.59 -1.78
CA PHE A 83 -11.20 8.22 -0.40
C PHE A 83 -12.18 7.13 0.03
N TYR A 84 -11.70 6.14 0.78
CA TYR A 84 -12.52 5.07 1.31
C TYR A 84 -12.13 4.81 2.76
N ASN A 85 -13.09 4.97 3.66
CA ASN A 85 -12.96 4.53 5.03
C ASN A 85 -13.99 3.40 5.26
N GLY A 86 -13.52 2.24 5.69
CA GLY A 86 -14.31 1.03 5.86
C GLY A 86 -14.24 0.49 7.29
N PHE A 87 -15.34 -0.09 7.75
CA PHE A 87 -15.45 -0.67 9.09
C PHE A 87 -14.83 -2.08 9.15
N SER A 88 -13.76 -2.27 9.93
CA SER A 88 -13.26 -3.62 10.24
C SER A 88 -13.89 -4.17 11.53
N LYS A 89 -14.43 -5.39 11.44
CA LYS A 89 -15.08 -6.10 12.57
C LYS A 89 -14.16 -6.35 13.78
N THR A 90 -12.85 -6.10 13.66
CA THR A 90 -11.85 -6.39 14.70
C THR A 90 -11.51 -5.19 15.62
N ARG A 91 -12.23 -4.05 15.53
CA ARG A 91 -12.02 -2.85 16.39
C ARG A 91 -10.58 -2.29 16.39
N GLY A 92 -9.78 -2.62 15.37
CA GLY A 92 -8.50 -1.98 15.11
C GLY A 92 -8.66 -0.84 14.11
N GLY A 93 -9.04 0.34 14.61
CA GLY A 93 -8.86 1.64 13.95
C GLY A 93 -9.87 2.02 12.87
N ASP A 94 -10.88 2.83 13.25
CA ASP A 94 -11.60 3.73 12.35
C ASP A 94 -10.75 4.98 12.16
N PHE A 95 -9.84 4.96 11.20
CA PHE A 95 -9.11 6.17 10.87
C PHE A 95 -8.87 6.24 9.39
N ILE A 96 -8.78 7.48 8.92
CA ILE A 96 -8.79 7.86 7.51
C ILE A 96 -7.82 7.02 6.69
#